data_AF-A0A523GJF5-F1
#
_entry.id   AF-A0A523GJF5-F1
#
_cell.length_a   1.000
_cell.length_b   1.000
_cell.length_c   1.000
_cell.angle_alpha   90.00
_cell.angle_beta   90.00
_cell.angle_gamma   90.00
#
_symmetry.space_group_name_H-M   'P 1'
#
loop_
_entity.id
_entity.type
_entity.pdbx_description
1 polymer ?
#
loop_
_entity_poly.entity_id
_entity_poly.type
_entity_poly.pdbx_seq_one_letter_code
_entity_poly.pdbx_strand_id
1 'polypeptide(L)'
;MGVHLHKRLSVTEVTEVFERYLSREIGVDHVLALLKIHRRRFFTLLKRYREAPDRFALVSPRRGSGNRLDATAETKIVSELQKEADLIADPRNPVRTYNYSYLKEVLETKYQVTVSLPTIIARAKKMGGIRKRSGRSRMTGKSSRTMLASWCNTIPRFISGRQRRRPSGI
;
A
#
# COMPACT_ATOMS: atom_id res chain seq x y z
N MET A 1 -26.84 0.28 17.70
CA MET A 1 -26.73 -0.88 16.80
C MET A 1 -26.66 -0.40 15.35
N GLY A 2 -25.47 -0.32 14.75
CA GLY A 2 -25.28 0.28 13.42
C GLY A 2 -25.27 -0.78 12.33
N VAL A 3 -26.40 -0.98 11.64
CA VAL A 3 -26.47 -1.90 10.51
C VAL A 3 -25.95 -1.17 9.27
N HIS A 4 -24.65 -1.30 8.99
CA HIS A 4 -24.07 -0.87 7.72
C HIS A 4 -24.45 -1.86 6.60
N LEU A 5 -25.71 -1.80 6.16
CA LEU A 5 -26.13 -2.41 4.90
C LEU A 5 -25.65 -1.51 3.75
N HIS A 6 -24.41 -1.67 3.33
CA HIS A 6 -24.02 -1.19 2.01
C HIS A 6 -24.73 -2.07 0.97
N LYS A 7 -25.98 -1.73 0.66
CA LYS A 7 -26.76 -2.35 -0.41
C LYS A 7 -25.95 -2.22 -1.69
N ARG A 8 -25.42 -3.34 -2.18
CA ARG A 8 -24.81 -3.39 -3.51
C ARG A 8 -25.98 -3.32 -4.48
N LEU A 9 -26.10 -2.21 -5.20
CA LEU A 9 -27.05 -2.08 -6.29
C LEU A 9 -26.73 -3.14 -7.35
N SER A 10 -27.72 -3.93 -7.75
CA SER A 10 -27.56 -4.86 -8.87
C SER A 10 -27.46 -4.06 -10.16
N VAL A 11 -26.69 -4.58 -11.13
CA VAL A 11 -26.61 -3.96 -12.47
C VAL A 11 -27.99 -3.95 -13.12
N THR A 12 -28.76 -5.03 -12.96
CA THR A 12 -30.11 -5.20 -13.50
C THR A 12 -31.10 -4.18 -12.93
N GLU A 13 -31.09 -3.97 -11.61
CA GLU A 13 -31.96 -2.98 -10.96
C GLU A 13 -31.67 -1.56 -11.47
N VAL A 14 -30.40 -1.24 -11.72
CA VAL A 14 -30.01 0.08 -12.22
C VAL A 14 -30.41 0.27 -13.68
N THR A 15 -30.29 -0.76 -14.52
CA THR A 15 -30.70 -0.67 -15.93
C THR A 15 -32.21 -0.51 -16.06
N GLU A 16 -33.01 -1.27 -15.32
CA GLU A 16 -34.48 -1.14 -15.33
C GLU A 16 -34.93 0.27 -14.93
N VAL A 17 -34.32 0.84 -13.89
CA VAL A 17 -34.65 2.21 -13.44
C VAL A 17 -34.23 3.25 -14.48
N PHE A 18 -33.14 3.03 -15.21
CA PHE A 18 -32.72 3.93 -16.29
C PHE A 18 -33.65 3.86 -17.51
N GLU A 19 -34.12 2.67 -17.87
CA GLU A 19 -35.10 2.50 -18.95
C GLU A 19 -36.40 3.24 -18.66
N ARG A 20 -36.95 3.07 -17.44
CA ARG A 20 -38.17 3.78 -16.98
C ARG A 20 -37.99 5.30 -16.91
N TYR A 21 -36.78 5.75 -16.58
CA TYR A 21 -36.45 7.17 -16.61
C TYR A 21 -36.39 7.71 -18.06
N LEU A 22 -35.85 6.93 -19.01
CA LEU A 22 -35.80 7.29 -20.42
C LEU A 22 -37.19 7.27 -21.09
N SER A 23 -38.07 6.35 -20.70
CA SER A 23 -39.48 6.31 -21.12
C SER A 23 -40.36 7.39 -20.47
N ARG A 24 -39.80 8.23 -19.59
CA ARG A 24 -40.46 9.31 -18.85
C ARG A 24 -41.58 8.86 -17.90
N GLU A 25 -41.58 7.59 -17.50
CA GLU A 25 -42.54 7.05 -16.53
C GLU A 25 -42.24 7.54 -15.10
N ILE A 26 -40.98 7.88 -14.82
CA ILE A 26 -40.51 8.19 -13.47
C ILE A 26 -39.67 9.47 -13.46
N GLY A 27 -39.95 10.37 -12.50
CA GLY A 27 -39.17 11.58 -12.26
C GLY A 27 -37.84 11.34 -11.54
N VAL A 28 -36.91 12.29 -11.66
CA VAL A 28 -35.56 12.19 -11.07
C VAL A 28 -35.61 11.93 -9.55
N ASP A 29 -36.50 12.60 -8.82
CA ASP A 29 -36.56 12.49 -7.36
C ASP A 29 -36.96 11.08 -6.91
N HIS A 30 -37.86 10.43 -7.65
CA HIS A 30 -38.29 9.06 -7.39
C HIS A 30 -37.16 8.06 -7.69
N VAL A 31 -36.39 8.27 -8.77
CA VAL A 31 -35.22 7.46 -9.10
C VAL A 31 -34.14 7.56 -8.00
N LEU A 32 -33.88 8.76 -7.48
CA LEU A 32 -32.91 8.96 -6.41
C LEU A 32 -33.35 8.29 -5.11
N ALA A 33 -34.64 8.29 -4.80
CA ALA A 33 -35.22 7.60 -3.65
C ALA A 33 -35.11 6.06 -3.78
N LEU A 34 -35.40 5.51 -4.97
CA LEU A 34 -35.31 4.07 -5.26
C LEU A 34 -33.87 3.57 -5.19
N LEU A 35 -32.95 4.24 -5.89
CA LEU A 35 -31.54 3.82 -5.98
C LEU A 35 -30.71 4.24 -4.76
N LYS A 36 -31.25 5.13 -3.91
CA LYS A 36 -30.54 5.71 -2.74
C LYS A 36 -29.15 6.26 -3.11
N ILE A 37 -29.06 6.95 -4.24
CA ILE A 37 -27.81 7.56 -4.74
C ILE A 37 -27.92 9.08 -4.79
N HIS A 38 -26.79 9.76 -4.67
CA HIS A 38 -26.72 11.20 -4.89
C HIS A 38 -26.93 11.55 -6.38
N ARG A 39 -27.57 12.70 -6.62
CA ARG A 39 -27.88 13.24 -7.96
C ARG A 39 -26.67 13.28 -8.90
N ARG A 40 -25.49 13.67 -8.41
CA ARG A 40 -24.24 13.66 -9.19
C ARG A 40 -23.89 12.27 -9.71
N ARG A 41 -24.01 11.25 -8.85
CA ARG A 41 -23.70 9.86 -9.20
C ARG A 41 -24.71 9.32 -10.21
N PHE A 42 -25.99 9.64 -10.03
CA PHE A 42 -27.05 9.29 -10.98
C PHE A 42 -26.73 9.77 -12.40
N PHE A 43 -26.49 11.07 -12.60
CA PHE A 43 -26.18 11.59 -13.94
C PHE A 43 -24.87 11.05 -14.52
N THR A 44 -23.88 10.78 -13.66
CA THR A 44 -22.62 10.14 -14.09
C THR A 44 -22.88 8.72 -14.64
N LEU A 45 -23.73 7.95 -13.95
CA LEU A 45 -24.09 6.60 -14.39
C LEU A 45 -24.99 6.62 -15.63
N LEU A 46 -25.96 7.54 -15.68
CA LEU A 46 -26.85 7.72 -16.83
C LEU A 46 -26.06 8.06 -18.09
N LYS A 47 -25.04 8.93 -17.98
CA LYS A 47 -24.15 9.25 -19.12
C LYS A 47 -23.45 7.99 -19.64
N ARG A 48 -22.88 7.16 -18.75
CA ARG A 48 -22.21 5.91 -19.13
C ARG A 48 -23.17 4.91 -19.77
N TYR A 49 -24.39 4.82 -19.24
CA TYR A 49 -25.43 3.95 -19.79
C TYR A 49 -25.84 4.38 -21.21
N ARG A 50 -25.92 5.69 -21.47
CA ARG A 50 -26.20 6.23 -22.82
C ARG A 50 -25.09 5.97 -23.84
N GLU A 51 -23.82 5.96 -23.40
CA GLU A 51 -22.67 5.71 -24.27
C GLU A 51 -22.57 4.24 -24.71
N ALA A 52 -22.85 3.30 -23.80
CA ALA A 52 -22.81 1.86 -24.09
C ALA A 52 -23.75 1.08 -23.15
N PRO A 53 -25.04 0.90 -23.52
CA PRO A 53 -26.00 0.19 -22.67
C PRO A 53 -25.61 -1.29 -22.49
N ASP A 54 -25.14 -1.95 -23.54
CA ASP A 54 -24.77 -3.38 -23.52
C ASP A 54 -23.53 -3.71 -22.67
N ARG A 55 -22.65 -2.73 -22.47
CA ARG A 55 -21.40 -2.87 -21.68
C ARG A 55 -21.47 -2.18 -20.33
N PHE A 56 -22.67 -1.81 -19.87
CA PHE A 56 -22.84 -1.08 -18.62
C PHE A 56 -22.39 -1.93 -17.43
N ALA A 57 -21.41 -1.44 -16.68
CA ALA A 57 -20.92 -2.07 -15.47
C ALA A 57 -20.85 -1.05 -14.32
N LEU A 58 -21.40 -1.42 -13.16
CA LEU A 58 -21.35 -0.60 -11.94
C LEU A 58 -19.98 -0.61 -11.26
N VAL A 59 -19.22 -1.69 -11.46
CA VAL A 59 -17.89 -1.85 -10.90
C VAL A 59 -16.90 -1.18 -11.84
N SER A 60 -16.39 -0.01 -11.43
CA SER A 60 -15.16 0.48 -12.04
C SER A 60 -14.09 -0.59 -11.82
N PRO A 61 -13.40 -1.09 -12.87
CA PRO A 61 -12.25 -1.94 -12.65
C PRO A 61 -11.31 -1.18 -11.73
N ARG A 62 -10.93 -1.80 -10.60
CA ARG A 62 -9.89 -1.23 -9.76
C ARG A 62 -8.66 -1.18 -10.64
N ARG A 63 -8.23 0.03 -11.02
CA ARG A 63 -6.90 0.19 -11.60
C ARG A 63 -5.94 -0.42 -10.60
N GLY A 64 -5.26 -1.50 -10.98
CA GLY A 64 -4.26 -2.14 -10.15
C GLY A 64 -3.32 -1.06 -9.62
N SER A 65 -2.80 -1.23 -8.39
CA SER A 65 -1.91 -0.25 -7.79
C SER A 65 -0.73 0.02 -8.74
N GLY A 66 -0.79 1.11 -9.50
CA GLY A 66 0.25 1.53 -10.45
C GLY A 66 1.57 1.91 -9.77
N ASN A 67 1.61 1.80 -8.44
CA ASN A 67 2.78 2.06 -7.61
C ASN A 67 3.59 0.79 -7.30
N ARG A 68 3.42 -0.29 -8.08
CA ARG A 68 4.28 -1.47 -7.95
C ARG A 68 5.62 -1.15 -8.60
N LEU A 69 6.61 -0.85 -7.75
CA LEU A 69 8.01 -0.89 -8.14
C LEU A 69 8.34 -2.25 -8.71
N ASP A 70 9.16 -2.24 -9.76
CA ASP A 70 9.67 -3.46 -10.34
C ASP A 70 10.44 -4.28 -9.29
N ALA A 71 10.33 -5.60 -9.35
CA ALA A 71 10.95 -6.48 -8.39
C ALA A 71 12.49 -6.32 -8.36
N THR A 72 13.11 -6.00 -9.50
CA THR A 72 14.55 -5.75 -9.57
C THR A 72 14.94 -4.42 -8.93
N ALA A 73 14.10 -3.39 -9.04
CA ALA A 73 14.32 -2.12 -8.36
C ALA A 73 14.20 -2.29 -6.84
N GLU A 74 13.25 -3.09 -6.38
CA GLU A 74 13.04 -3.38 -4.96
C GLU A 74 14.25 -4.10 -4.33
N THR A 75 14.83 -5.10 -5.00
CA THR A 75 16.01 -5.81 -4.48
C THR A 75 17.24 -4.90 -4.41
N LYS A 76 17.43 -4.03 -5.41
CA LYS A 76 18.52 -3.04 -5.42
C LYS A 76 18.40 -2.05 -4.25
N ILE A 77 17.20 -1.50 -4.03
CA ILE A 77 16.92 -0.59 -2.90
C ILE A 77 17.23 -1.26 -1.56
N VAL A 78 16.77 -2.51 -1.38
CA VAL A 78 17.02 -3.29 -0.16
C VAL A 78 18.52 -3.54 0.03
N SER A 79 19.25 -3.91 -1.04
CA SER A 79 20.68 -4.21 -0.96
C SER A 79 21.53 -2.99 -0.54
N GLU A 80 21.23 -1.80 -1.05
CA GLU A 80 21.96 -0.58 -0.69
C GLU A 80 21.59 -0.09 0.72
N LEU A 81 20.32 -0.22 1.12
CA LEU A 81 19.90 0.06 2.48
C LEU A 81 20.56 -0.85 3.52
N GLN A 82 20.87 -2.10 3.15
CA GLN A 82 21.53 -3.05 4.05
C GLN A 82 23.01 -2.71 4.25
N LYS A 83 23.73 -2.33 3.18
CA LYS A 83 25.11 -1.83 3.29
C LYS A 83 25.20 -0.61 4.18
N GLU A 84 24.27 0.33 4.02
CA GLU A 84 24.21 1.52 4.87
C GLU A 84 23.89 1.16 6.33
N ALA A 85 23.04 0.15 6.56
CA ALA A 85 22.77 -0.36 7.90
C ALA A 85 24.02 -0.96 8.56
N ASP A 86 24.82 -1.72 7.81
CA ASP A 86 26.07 -2.32 8.29
C ASP A 86 27.10 -1.24 8.64
N LEU A 87 27.21 -0.19 7.82
CA LEU A 87 28.07 0.97 8.09
C LEU A 87 27.65 1.72 9.35
N ILE A 88 26.35 1.86 9.60
CA ILE A 88 25.81 2.51 10.82
C ILE A 88 26.03 1.63 12.06
N ALA A 89 26.01 0.32 11.89
CA ALA A 89 26.22 -0.65 12.96
C ALA A 89 27.67 -0.66 13.46
N ASP A 90 28.65 -0.37 12.59
CA ASP A 90 30.07 -0.35 12.97
C ASP A 90 30.32 0.65 14.13
N PRO A 91 30.85 0.20 15.29
CA PRO A 91 31.21 1.09 16.39
C PRO A 91 32.20 2.19 16.02
N ARG A 92 33.05 1.97 15.00
CA ARG A 92 34.08 2.92 14.54
C ARG A 92 33.49 4.07 13.72
N ASN A 93 32.29 3.90 13.17
CA ASN A 93 31.64 4.95 12.40
C ASN A 93 30.98 5.98 13.33
N PRO A 94 31.36 7.27 13.25
CA PRO A 94 30.69 8.33 14.00
C PRO A 94 29.25 8.58 13.50
N VAL A 95 28.93 8.22 12.26
CA VAL A 95 27.60 8.42 11.67
C VAL A 95 26.66 7.29 12.08
N ARG A 96 25.55 7.65 12.73
CA ARG A 96 24.54 6.71 13.27
C ARG A 96 23.17 6.79 12.58
N THR A 97 23.10 7.50 11.46
CA THR A 97 21.85 7.82 10.77
C THR A 97 21.98 7.54 9.28
N TYR A 98 20.90 7.05 8.66
CA TYR A 98 20.84 6.81 7.22
C TYR A 98 20.94 8.12 6.44
N ASN A 99 21.81 8.14 5.41
CA ASN A 99 21.81 9.20 4.41
C ASN A 99 20.96 8.80 3.19
N TYR A 100 19.67 9.14 3.21
CA TYR A 100 18.75 8.77 2.13
C TYR A 100 18.99 9.54 0.82
N SER A 101 19.56 10.75 0.88
CA SER A 101 19.92 11.51 -0.32
C SER A 101 21.05 10.82 -1.07
N TYR A 102 22.07 10.37 -0.35
CA TYR A 102 23.15 9.57 -0.93
C TYR A 102 22.65 8.26 -1.53
N LEU A 103 21.79 7.53 -0.81
CA LEU A 103 21.21 6.29 -1.35
C LEU A 103 20.40 6.53 -2.63
N LYS A 104 19.69 7.65 -2.71
CA LYS A 104 18.97 8.02 -3.93
C LYS A 104 19.93 8.24 -5.10
N GLU A 105 21.00 8.99 -4.89
CA GLU A 105 22.03 9.24 -5.92
C GLU A 105 22.71 7.94 -6.37
N VAL A 106 23.03 7.02 -5.44
CA VAL A 106 23.61 5.71 -5.77
C VAL A 106 22.64 4.86 -6.60
N LEU A 107 21.35 4.86 -6.24
CA LEU A 107 20.33 4.12 -6.99
C LEU A 107 20.13 4.68 -8.41
N GLU A 108 20.22 5.99 -8.57
CA GLU A 108 20.11 6.64 -9.88
C GLU A 108 21.36 6.42 -10.74
N THR A 109 22.56 6.64 -10.17
CA THR A 109 23.83 6.55 -10.91
C THR A 109 24.24 5.12 -11.24
N LYS A 110 24.25 4.23 -10.24
CA LYS A 110 24.77 2.87 -10.38
C LYS A 110 23.76 1.90 -10.98
N TYR A 111 22.49 2.07 -10.64
CA TYR A 111 21.45 1.11 -10.98
C TYR A 111 20.42 1.63 -11.99
N GLN A 112 20.49 2.92 -12.34
CA GLN A 112 19.55 3.60 -13.24
C GLN A 112 18.10 3.45 -12.76
N VAL A 113 17.91 3.38 -11.44
CA VAL A 113 16.61 3.22 -10.78
C VAL A 113 16.21 4.58 -10.20
N THR A 114 15.26 5.23 -10.86
CA THR A 114 14.71 6.51 -10.37
C THR A 114 13.62 6.25 -9.34
N VAL A 115 13.88 6.65 -8.09
CA VAL A 115 12.95 6.49 -6.98
C VAL A 115 12.84 7.74 -6.12
N SER A 116 11.65 7.97 -5.58
CA SER A 116 11.41 9.07 -4.66
C SER A 116 12.01 8.77 -3.27
N LEU A 117 12.50 9.79 -2.57
CA LEU A 117 12.96 9.67 -1.18
C LEU A 117 11.89 9.03 -0.25
N PRO A 118 10.60 9.41 -0.31
CA PRO A 118 9.55 8.76 0.48
C PRO A 118 9.48 7.25 0.28
N THR A 119 9.75 6.77 -0.95
CA THR A 119 9.79 5.35 -1.27
C THR A 119 10.93 4.66 -0.52
N ILE A 120 12.14 5.21 -0.59
CA ILE A 120 13.33 4.65 0.09
C ILE A 120 13.10 4.63 1.61
N ILE A 121 12.59 5.73 2.19
CA ILE A 121 12.27 5.83 3.62
C ILE A 121 11.21 4.79 4.02
N ALA A 122 10.17 4.61 3.20
CA ALA A 122 9.13 3.61 3.45
C ALA A 122 9.71 2.18 3.46
N ARG A 123 10.67 1.87 2.58
CA ARG A 123 11.36 0.57 2.57
C ARG A 123 12.26 0.38 3.77
N ALA A 124 13.03 1.41 4.13
CA ALA A 124 13.87 1.39 5.34
C ALA A 124 13.03 1.11 6.60
N LYS A 125 11.88 1.79 6.75
CA LYS A 125 10.94 1.57 7.85
C LYS A 125 10.40 0.14 7.88
N LYS A 126 10.06 -0.42 6.71
CA LYS A 126 9.55 -1.80 6.60
C LYS A 126 10.60 -2.84 7.01
N MET A 127 11.87 -2.56 6.79
CA MET A 127 12.99 -3.42 7.23
C MET A 127 13.37 -3.26 8.71
N GLY A 128 12.69 -2.37 9.45
CA GLY A 128 12.98 -2.11 10.87
C GLY A 128 13.92 -0.93 11.13
N GLY A 129 14.33 -0.20 10.08
CA GLY A 129 15.20 0.97 10.20
C GLY A 129 14.41 2.23 10.58
N ILE A 130 14.32 2.52 11.88
CA ILE A 130 14.49 3.86 12.50
C ILE A 130 14.46 3.63 14.02
N ARG A 131 15.61 3.80 14.68
CA ARG A 131 15.64 4.03 16.12
C ARG A 131 14.90 5.34 16.36
N LYS A 132 13.75 5.31 17.07
CA LYS A 132 13.14 6.55 17.55
C LYS A 132 14.24 7.32 18.28
N ARG A 133 14.51 8.57 17.87
CA ARG A 133 15.39 9.45 18.62
C ARG A 133 14.78 9.52 20.02
N SER A 134 15.41 8.88 21.01
CA SER A 134 14.93 9.00 22.38
C SER A 134 14.96 10.49 22.68
N GLY A 135 13.79 11.06 22.98
CA GLY A 135 13.72 12.44 23.44
C GLY A 135 14.75 12.60 24.55
N ARG A 136 15.57 13.65 24.43
CA ARG A 136 16.68 14.02 25.33
C ARG A 136 16.46 13.49 26.75
N SER A 137 16.98 12.30 27.05
CA SER A 137 16.87 11.76 28.41
C SER A 137 17.81 12.59 29.27
N ARG A 138 17.28 13.21 30.33
CA ARG A 138 18.11 13.94 31.29
C ARG A 138 19.17 12.98 31.80
N MET A 139 20.43 13.37 31.65
CA MET A 139 21.60 12.60 32.04
C MET A 139 21.48 12.27 33.54
N THR A 140 21.08 11.03 33.87
CA THR A 140 21.23 10.50 35.23
C THR A 140 22.30 9.44 35.16
N GLY A 141 23.38 9.68 35.88
CA GLY A 141 24.62 8.91 35.77
C GLY A 141 24.42 7.46 36.17
N LYS A 142 24.39 6.55 35.18
CA LYS A 142 24.80 5.15 35.32
C LYS A 142 25.09 4.55 33.93
N SER A 143 26.38 4.64 33.58
CA SER A 143 27.23 3.73 32.80
C SER A 143 26.61 2.90 31.66
N SER A 144 26.96 3.25 30.42
CA SER A 144 26.57 2.61 29.15
C SER A 144 27.31 1.31 28.80
N ARG A 145 27.70 0.48 29.77
CA ARG A 145 28.65 -0.64 29.50
C ARG A 145 28.05 -2.03 29.32
N THR A 146 26.73 -2.23 29.33
CA THR A 146 26.13 -3.60 29.38
C THR A 146 25.02 -3.90 28.37
N MET A 147 24.92 -3.20 27.23
CA MET A 147 23.85 -3.48 26.24
C MET A 147 24.32 -3.86 24.84
N LEU A 148 25.59 -4.24 24.65
CA LEU A 148 26.10 -4.68 23.34
C LEU A 148 25.93 -6.19 23.06
N ALA A 149 25.49 -6.99 24.02
CA ALA A 149 25.48 -8.45 23.89
C ALA A 149 24.15 -9.09 23.43
N SER A 150 23.06 -8.32 23.24
CA SER A 150 21.72 -8.90 23.02
C SER A 150 21.21 -8.87 21.57
N TRP A 151 22.07 -8.68 20.56
CA TRP A 151 21.61 -8.49 19.17
C TRP A 151 22.25 -9.39 18.10
N CYS A 152 23.15 -10.30 18.47
CA CYS A 152 23.66 -11.31 17.50
C CYS A 152 22.76 -12.55 17.37
N ASN A 153 21.68 -12.70 18.15
CA ASN A 153 20.97 -13.97 18.29
C ASN A 153 19.53 -14.00 17.75
N THR A 154 19.19 -13.19 16.76
CA THR A 154 17.90 -13.35 16.06
C THR A 154 18.05 -13.15 14.56
N ILE A 155 18.73 -14.12 13.95
CA ILE A 155 18.65 -14.36 12.50
C ILE A 155 17.40 -15.21 12.26
N PRO A 156 16.36 -14.74 11.55
CA PRO A 156 15.38 -15.65 11.01
C PRO A 156 16.03 -16.39 9.83
N ARG A 157 16.29 -17.69 10.00
CA ARG A 157 16.53 -18.61 8.87
C ARG A 157 15.33 -18.50 7.93
N PHE A 158 15.54 -17.92 6.75
CA PHE A 158 14.49 -17.87 5.73
C PHE A 158 14.98 -18.44 4.39
N ILE A 159 15.37 -19.73 4.37
CA ILE A 159 15.38 -20.53 3.14
C ILE A 159 15.03 -21.99 3.49
N SER A 160 13.80 -22.41 3.18
CA SER A 160 13.54 -23.61 2.37
C SER A 160 12.03 -23.80 2.22
N GLY A 161 11.59 -24.00 0.97
CA GLY A 161 10.20 -24.22 0.62
C GLY A 161 9.65 -25.52 1.18
N ARG A 162 8.38 -25.50 1.56
CA ARG A 162 7.58 -26.71 1.77
C ARG A 162 6.37 -26.67 0.85
N GLN A 163 6.40 -27.55 -0.15
CA GLN A 163 5.26 -27.93 -0.98
C GLN A 163 4.08 -28.37 -0.10
N ARG A 164 2.90 -27.81 -0.38
CA ARG A 164 1.64 -28.29 0.19
C ARG A 164 1.22 -29.56 -0.54
N ARG A 165 1.25 -30.71 0.14
CA ARG A 165 0.43 -31.88 -0.24
C ARG A 165 -0.83 -31.91 0.63
N ARG A 166 -1.99 -31.98 -0.03
CA ARG A 166 -3.31 -32.18 0.57
C ARG A 166 -3.44 -33.64 1.04
N PRO A 167 -4.09 -33.94 2.18
CA PRO A 167 -4.53 -35.30 2.46
C PRO A 167 -5.86 -35.57 1.76
N SER A 168 -5.87 -36.63 0.96
CA SER A 168 -7.06 -37.38 0.53
C SER A 168 -7.57 -38.21 1.71
N GLY A 169 -8.86 -38.12 1.97
CA GLY A 169 -9.52 -38.90 3.02
C GLY A 169 -9.74 -40.36 2.64
N ILE A 170 -9.92 -41.18 3.68
CA ILE A 170 -10.86 -42.31 3.78
C ILE A 170 -11.43 -42.24 5.20
#